data_AF-A0A2V6IN64-F1
#
_entry.id   AF-A0A2V6IN64-F1
#
_cell.length_a   1.000
_cell.length_b   1.000
_cell.length_c   1.000
_cell.angle_alpha   90.00
_cell.angle_beta   90.00
_cell.angle_gamma   90.00
#
_symmetry.space_group_name_H-M   'P 1'
#
loop_
_entity.id
_entity.type
_entity.pdbx_description
1 polymer ?
#
loop_
_entity_poly.entity_id
_entity_poly.type
_entity_poly.pdbx_seq_one_letter_code
_entity_poly.pdbx_strand_id
1 'polypeptide(L)'
;MKRSIVNRVAHLVAGIGDAGQRVLKTVRDHRSRLQRRVFSPFLLLIPIVCSNSMRAAPANIWEEFSVEKAFAHVQRLVDFGPRPAGSKAIEKSRDYIEDQLRGSGWQVTRQAFSDDTPRGKIQFVNLIAQFSGQGKAASPSFLLCSHYDTKMFDAIRFVGANDGGSSTGLLLELARVIGQHPNLARKIELVFFDGEEAIEQFSQTDGLYGSRYFARQLQSGGAKQFRGGLLFDMVGDRSLGITLPANSPVEIARDIFAAAEVLKLRNYFTYLGRELVDDHVPLNAIGIPTLDIIDFDYPWWHTADDTIDKVSAQSLRIVGSVALYYLSEFALR
;
A
#
# COMPACT_ATOMS: atom_id res chain seq x y z
N MET A 1 -3.76 -67.15 9.41
CA MET A 1 -4.98 -67.34 8.59
C MET A 1 -4.82 -66.52 7.31
N LYS A 2 -4.00 -66.95 6.33
CA LYS A 2 -4.39 -67.77 5.15
C LYS A 2 -5.69 -67.25 4.51
N ARG A 3 -5.62 -66.44 3.43
CA ARG A 3 -5.62 -66.86 2.01
C ARG A 3 -6.55 -68.05 1.77
N SER A 4 -7.66 -67.85 1.04
CA SER A 4 -8.29 -68.81 0.11
C SER A 4 -9.80 -68.58 -0.02
N ILE A 5 -10.23 -67.81 -1.04
CA ILE A 5 -11.34 -68.23 -1.93
C ILE A 5 -10.99 -67.73 -3.34
N VAL A 6 -9.91 -68.29 -3.87
CA VAL A 6 -9.72 -68.52 -5.31
C VAL A 6 -9.92 -70.03 -5.45
N ASN A 7 -10.68 -70.46 -6.47
CA ASN A 7 -10.88 -71.85 -6.90
C ASN A 7 -11.95 -72.71 -6.17
N ARG A 8 -13.17 -72.68 -6.72
CA ARG A 8 -13.85 -73.89 -7.23
C ARG A 8 -14.09 -73.59 -8.73
N VAL A 9 -13.30 -74.04 -9.71
CA VAL A 9 -12.96 -75.43 -10.12
C VAL A 9 -14.24 -76.27 -10.12
N ALA A 10 -14.97 -76.23 -11.23
CA ALA A 10 -14.80 -77.09 -12.40
C ALA A 10 -15.34 -78.49 -12.15
N HIS A 11 -16.42 -78.81 -12.86
CA HIS A 11 -17.00 -80.10 -13.25
C HIS A 11 -18.37 -79.74 -13.86
N LEU A 12 -18.86 -80.21 -15.00
CA LEU A 12 -18.48 -81.35 -15.83
C LEU A 12 -19.32 -81.25 -17.14
N VAL A 13 -18.66 -81.30 -18.31
CA VAL A 13 -18.95 -82.12 -19.52
C VAL A 13 -20.37 -82.18 -20.16
N ALA A 14 -20.34 -82.24 -21.51
CA ALA A 14 -21.37 -82.64 -22.50
C ALA A 14 -22.23 -81.49 -23.05
N GLY A 15 -22.43 -81.30 -24.35
CA GLY A 15 -22.14 -82.07 -25.55
C GLY A 15 -23.13 -81.64 -26.66
N ILE A 16 -22.77 -81.85 -27.92
CA ILE A 16 -23.67 -81.86 -29.12
C ILE A 16 -24.09 -80.45 -29.60
N GLY A 17 -24.10 -80.06 -30.88
CA GLY A 17 -23.87 -80.69 -32.19
C GLY A 17 -23.90 -79.55 -33.23
N ASP A 18 -23.02 -79.54 -34.23
CA ASP A 18 -23.22 -80.14 -35.56
C ASP A 18 -24.11 -79.30 -36.51
N ALA A 19 -23.43 -78.67 -37.49
CA ALA A 19 -23.88 -78.22 -38.82
C ALA A 19 -22.80 -77.24 -39.35
N GLY A 20 -21.76 -77.62 -40.09
CA GLY A 20 -21.78 -78.59 -41.19
C GLY A 20 -22.35 -77.92 -42.45
N GLN A 21 -21.62 -77.00 -43.10
CA GLN A 21 -20.84 -77.25 -44.33
C GLN A 21 -21.61 -76.98 -45.66
N ARG A 22 -20.88 -76.46 -46.67
CA ARG A 22 -21.13 -76.49 -48.15
C ARG A 22 -21.98 -75.34 -48.72
N VAL A 23 -21.72 -74.74 -49.90
CA VAL A 23 -20.86 -75.01 -51.08
C VAL A 23 -20.92 -73.74 -51.99
N LEU A 24 -19.79 -73.12 -52.37
CA LEU A 24 -19.18 -73.07 -53.71
C LEU A 24 -20.03 -72.56 -54.91
N LYS A 25 -19.53 -71.49 -55.57
CA LYS A 25 -19.49 -71.22 -57.05
C LYS A 25 -20.85 -70.95 -57.75
N THR A 26 -21.12 -69.88 -58.54
CA THR A 26 -20.50 -69.46 -59.82
C THR A 26 -21.33 -68.29 -60.47
N VAL A 27 -20.74 -67.54 -61.43
CA VAL A 27 -21.32 -66.73 -62.55
C VAL A 27 -21.70 -65.27 -62.21
N ARG A 28 -20.98 -64.21 -62.60
CA ARG A 28 -20.58 -63.62 -63.92
C ARG A 28 -21.65 -62.66 -64.53
N ASP A 29 -21.20 -61.41 -64.74
CA ASP A 29 -21.68 -60.35 -65.65
C ASP A 29 -23.08 -59.73 -65.48
N HIS A 30 -23.14 -58.44 -65.10
CA HIS A 30 -23.70 -57.40 -65.98
C HIS A 30 -23.29 -55.95 -65.62
N ARG A 31 -23.14 -55.16 -66.68
CA ARG A 31 -22.54 -53.83 -66.78
C ARG A 31 -23.40 -52.69 -66.21
N SER A 32 -22.68 -51.64 -65.79
CA SER A 32 -22.96 -50.21 -65.96
C SER A 32 -24.10 -49.55 -65.16
N ARG A 33 -23.77 -48.55 -64.34
CA ARG A 33 -23.87 -47.10 -64.68
C ARG A 33 -23.72 -46.21 -63.44
N LEU A 34 -23.00 -45.10 -63.68
CA LEU A 34 -23.14 -43.76 -63.09
C LEU A 34 -22.48 -43.39 -61.74
N GLN A 35 -21.65 -42.35 -61.89
CA GLN A 35 -21.27 -41.27 -60.96
C GLN A 35 -20.10 -41.49 -59.99
N ARG A 36 -18.90 -41.18 -60.51
CA ARG A 36 -17.75 -40.74 -59.72
C ARG A 36 -18.08 -39.40 -59.06
N ARG A 37 -18.25 -39.38 -57.73
CA ARG A 37 -18.04 -38.17 -56.91
C ARG A 37 -16.59 -38.19 -56.42
N VAL A 38 -15.81 -37.22 -56.91
CA VAL A 38 -14.45 -36.97 -56.43
C VAL A 38 -14.57 -36.36 -55.03
N PHE A 39 -14.23 -37.13 -53.99
CA PHE A 39 -14.02 -36.58 -52.65
C PHE A 39 -12.62 -35.97 -52.60
N SER A 40 -12.55 -34.64 -52.62
CA SER A 40 -11.34 -33.88 -52.31
C SER A 40 -11.15 -33.90 -50.79
N PRO A 41 -10.00 -34.33 -50.24
CA PRO A 41 -9.77 -34.27 -48.81
C PRO A 41 -9.50 -32.81 -48.43
N PHE A 42 -10.46 -32.16 -47.79
CA PHE A 42 -10.23 -30.89 -47.10
C PHE A 42 -9.29 -31.15 -45.93
N LEU A 43 -8.02 -30.78 -46.07
CA LEU A 43 -7.06 -30.73 -44.99
C LEU A 43 -7.49 -29.60 -44.05
N LEU A 44 -8.10 -29.95 -42.90
CA LEU A 44 -8.47 -28.98 -41.87
C LEU A 44 -7.17 -28.55 -41.16
N LEU A 45 -6.58 -27.45 -41.61
CA LEU A 45 -5.55 -26.73 -40.87
C LEU A 45 -6.19 -26.12 -39.62
N ILE A 46 -6.05 -26.80 -38.49
CA ILE A 46 -6.35 -26.23 -37.17
C ILE A 46 -5.26 -25.18 -36.91
N PRO A 47 -5.57 -23.88 -36.81
CA PRO A 47 -4.59 -22.91 -36.41
C PRO A 47 -4.24 -23.18 -34.95
N ILE A 48 -3.01 -23.63 -34.71
CA ILE A 48 -2.41 -23.60 -33.39
C ILE A 48 -2.26 -22.12 -33.05
N VAL A 49 -3.24 -21.57 -32.35
CA VAL A 49 -3.12 -20.25 -31.72
C VAL A 49 -2.10 -20.43 -30.61
N CYS A 50 -0.83 -20.16 -30.92
CA CYS A 50 0.17 -19.88 -29.91
C CYS A 50 -0.30 -18.62 -29.17
N SER A 51 -1.05 -18.81 -28.09
CA SER A 51 -1.28 -17.78 -27.08
C SER A 51 0.06 -17.52 -26.39
N ASN A 52 0.90 -16.72 -27.05
CA ASN A 52 1.93 -15.96 -26.36
C ASN A 52 1.17 -15.04 -25.41
N SER A 53 1.00 -15.46 -24.15
CA SER A 53 0.80 -14.52 -23.06
C SER A 53 2.01 -13.60 -23.08
N MET A 54 1.89 -12.46 -23.74
CA MET A 54 2.82 -11.36 -23.55
C MET A 54 2.68 -10.99 -22.09
N ARG A 55 3.60 -11.49 -21.26
CA ARG A 55 3.72 -11.07 -19.88
C ARG A 55 3.99 -9.58 -19.97
N ALA A 56 3.00 -8.77 -19.57
CA ALA A 56 3.19 -7.32 -19.48
C ALA A 56 4.50 -7.07 -18.74
N ALA A 57 5.29 -6.10 -19.21
CA ALA A 57 6.44 -5.65 -18.44
C ALA A 57 5.97 -5.38 -17.00
N PRO A 58 6.75 -5.75 -15.97
CA PRO A 58 6.36 -5.45 -14.60
C PRO A 58 6.06 -3.96 -14.52
N ALA A 59 4.85 -3.63 -14.03
CA ALA A 59 4.45 -2.25 -13.84
C ALA A 59 5.48 -1.55 -12.95
N ASN A 60 5.73 -0.27 -13.19
CA ASN A 60 6.61 0.46 -12.30
C ASN A 60 5.93 0.58 -10.92
N ILE A 61 6.71 0.59 -9.84
CA ILE A 61 6.12 0.59 -8.49
C ILE A 61 5.15 1.75 -8.25
N TRP A 62 5.41 2.93 -8.83
CA TRP A 62 4.53 4.10 -8.74
C TRP A 62 3.20 3.96 -9.49
N GLU A 63 3.05 2.96 -10.35
CA GLU A 63 1.81 2.60 -11.05
C GLU A 63 0.96 1.60 -10.25
N GLU A 64 1.51 0.98 -9.21
CA GLU A 64 0.81 0.03 -8.34
C GLU A 64 -0.05 0.72 -7.24
N PHE A 65 0.07 2.04 -7.09
CA PHE A 65 -0.70 2.85 -6.15
C PHE A 65 -2.18 2.91 -6.55
N SER A 66 -3.07 2.42 -5.67
CA SER A 66 -4.51 2.42 -5.87
C SER A 66 -5.15 3.62 -5.19
N VAL A 67 -5.77 4.46 -6.02
CA VAL A 67 -6.49 5.65 -5.55
C VAL A 67 -7.72 5.28 -4.73
N GLU A 68 -8.35 4.16 -5.07
CA GLU A 68 -9.53 3.63 -4.39
C GLU A 68 -9.17 3.19 -2.97
N LYS A 69 -8.03 2.51 -2.78
CA LYS A 69 -7.57 2.06 -1.47
C LYS A 69 -7.11 3.21 -0.59
N ALA A 70 -6.28 4.11 -1.13
CA ALA A 70 -5.84 5.30 -0.42
C ALA A 70 -7.05 6.13 0.07
N PHE A 71 -8.00 6.43 -0.81
CA PHE A 71 -9.20 7.18 -0.46
C PHE A 71 -10.09 6.43 0.55
N ALA A 72 -10.22 5.11 0.43
CA ALA A 72 -10.97 4.30 1.38
C ALA A 72 -10.35 4.33 2.79
N HIS A 73 -9.02 4.39 2.91
CA HIS A 73 -8.35 4.57 4.20
C HIS A 73 -8.71 5.92 4.83
N VAL A 74 -8.69 7.01 4.04
CA VAL A 74 -9.08 8.35 4.52
C VAL A 74 -10.54 8.35 4.99
N GLN A 75 -11.45 7.84 4.17
CA GLN A 75 -12.87 7.72 4.51
C GLN A 75 -13.06 6.95 5.81
N ARG A 76 -12.35 5.82 5.98
CA ARG A 76 -12.47 4.99 7.17
C ARG A 76 -12.04 5.72 8.44
N LEU A 77 -10.98 6.52 8.39
CA LEU A 77 -10.53 7.35 9.50
C LEU A 77 -11.55 8.45 9.85
N VAL A 78 -12.11 9.10 8.82
CA VAL A 78 -13.18 10.11 8.98
C VAL A 78 -14.44 9.51 9.60
N ASP A 79 -14.80 8.27 9.24
CA ASP A 79 -15.97 7.56 9.76
C ASP A 79 -15.88 7.27 11.27
N PHE A 80 -14.67 7.21 11.83
CA PHE A 80 -14.50 7.12 13.29
C PHE A 80 -14.87 8.42 14.01
N GLY A 81 -14.96 9.53 13.29
CA GLY A 81 -15.16 10.88 13.82
C GLY A 81 -13.85 11.58 14.17
N PRO A 82 -13.90 12.69 14.94
CA PRO A 82 -12.72 13.33 15.50
C PRO A 82 -11.88 12.33 16.31
N ARG A 83 -10.56 12.35 16.12
CA ARG A 83 -9.58 11.43 16.72
C ARG A 83 -8.54 12.17 17.58
N PRO A 84 -8.92 13.06 18.51
CA PRO A 84 -7.93 13.71 19.35
C PRO A 84 -7.22 12.69 20.25
N ALA A 85 -5.97 12.99 20.62
CA ALA A 85 -5.18 12.18 21.53
C ALA A 85 -5.96 11.83 22.82
N GLY A 86 -5.82 10.58 23.28
CA GLY A 86 -6.55 10.06 24.45
C GLY A 86 -8.03 9.70 24.22
N SER A 87 -8.60 9.97 23.03
CA SER A 87 -9.99 9.60 22.73
C SER A 87 -10.21 8.11 22.46
N LYS A 88 -11.46 7.65 22.48
CA LYS A 88 -11.80 6.30 22.01
C LYS A 88 -11.70 6.16 20.48
N ALA A 89 -11.83 7.26 19.74
CA ALA A 89 -11.78 7.25 18.28
C ALA A 89 -10.35 7.06 17.78
N ILE A 90 -9.36 7.71 18.41
CA ILE A 90 -7.95 7.50 18.06
C ILE A 90 -7.51 6.05 18.32
N GLU A 91 -8.03 5.39 19.36
CA GLU A 91 -7.76 3.96 19.59
C GLU A 91 -8.31 3.07 18.46
N LYS A 92 -9.51 3.36 17.96
CA LYS A 92 -10.06 2.65 16.78
C LYS A 92 -9.20 2.87 15.53
N SER A 93 -8.64 4.07 15.38
CA SER A 93 -7.70 4.35 14.29
C SER A 93 -6.42 3.55 14.42
N ARG A 94 -5.87 3.38 15.64
CA ARG A 94 -4.69 2.53 15.87
C ARG A 94 -4.95 1.09 15.48
N ASP A 95 -6.05 0.52 15.95
CA ASP A 95 -6.46 -0.84 15.60
C ASP A 95 -6.58 -1.00 14.07
N TYR A 96 -7.22 -0.03 13.41
CA TYR A 96 -7.36 -0.04 11.96
C TYR A 96 -6.02 0.04 11.23
N ILE A 97 -5.16 0.99 11.59
CA ILE A 97 -3.83 1.18 10.99
C ILE A 97 -3.00 -0.09 11.15
N GLU A 98 -2.97 -0.66 12.35
CA GLU A 98 -2.25 -1.90 12.64
C GLU A 98 -2.73 -3.07 11.79
N ASP A 99 -4.04 -3.25 11.64
CA ASP A 99 -4.60 -4.33 10.85
C ASP A 99 -4.26 -4.18 9.36
N GLN A 100 -4.32 -2.96 8.82
CA GLN A 100 -3.92 -2.70 7.42
C GLN A 100 -2.42 -2.96 7.19
N LEU A 101 -1.58 -2.54 8.13
CA LEU A 101 -0.14 -2.72 8.08
C LEU A 101 0.26 -4.20 8.20
N ARG A 102 -0.33 -4.94 9.15
CA ARG A 102 -0.11 -6.39 9.31
C ARG A 102 -0.54 -7.15 8.07
N GLY A 103 -1.69 -6.79 7.49
CA GLY A 103 -2.17 -7.34 6.21
C GLY A 103 -1.22 -7.10 5.03
N SER A 104 -0.32 -6.11 5.16
CA SER A 104 0.68 -5.73 4.15
C SER A 104 2.10 -6.18 4.50
N GLY A 105 2.27 -7.04 5.52
CA GLY A 105 3.58 -7.63 5.88
C GLY A 105 4.43 -6.81 6.86
N TRP A 106 3.86 -5.78 7.46
CA TRP A 106 4.53 -4.93 8.46
C TRP A 106 4.24 -5.43 9.88
N GLN A 107 5.28 -5.42 10.72
CA GLN A 107 5.15 -5.64 12.15
C GLN A 107 5.07 -4.28 12.83
N VAL A 108 3.99 -4.05 13.58
CA VAL A 108 3.72 -2.77 14.24
C VAL A 108 4.03 -2.87 15.74
N THR A 109 4.73 -1.86 16.25
CA THR A 109 4.98 -1.64 17.67
C THR A 109 4.26 -0.37 18.10
N ARG A 110 3.45 -0.47 19.17
CA ARG A 110 2.89 0.69 19.86
C ARG A 110 3.95 1.29 20.78
N GLN A 111 4.40 2.50 20.50
CA GLN A 111 5.27 3.27 21.38
C GLN A 111 4.38 4.19 22.24
N ALA A 112 3.92 3.66 23.37
CA ALA A 112 3.06 4.38 24.30
C ALA A 112 3.87 5.22 25.30
N PHE A 113 3.43 6.44 25.55
CA PHE A 113 4.00 7.34 26.55
C PHE A 113 2.92 8.29 27.10
N SER A 114 3.25 9.01 28.18
CA SER A 114 2.38 10.05 28.72
C SER A 114 3.16 11.34 28.86
N ASP A 115 2.52 12.45 28.53
CA ASP A 115 3.11 13.78 28.65
C ASP A 115 2.09 14.75 29.26
N ASP A 116 2.59 15.85 29.83
CA ASP A 116 1.75 16.90 30.37
C ASP A 116 1.27 17.82 29.23
N THR A 117 -0.02 18.19 29.26
CA THR A 117 -0.63 19.10 28.28
C THR A 117 -1.35 20.24 29.00
N PRO A 118 -1.72 21.34 28.30
CA PRO A 118 -2.54 22.40 28.90
C PRO A 118 -3.84 21.90 29.56
N ARG A 119 -4.38 20.77 29.08
CA ARG A 119 -5.61 20.16 29.61
C ARG A 119 -5.37 18.95 30.52
N GLY A 120 -4.16 18.83 31.05
CA GLY A 120 -3.75 17.74 31.93
C GLY A 120 -2.98 16.63 31.22
N LYS A 121 -2.59 15.60 31.97
CA LYS A 121 -1.77 14.50 31.44
C LYS A 121 -2.58 13.62 30.49
N ILE A 122 -2.05 13.43 29.28
CA ILE A 122 -2.65 12.58 28.23
C ILE A 122 -1.69 11.42 27.92
N GLN A 123 -2.25 10.26 27.55
CA GLN A 123 -1.49 9.14 27.01
C GLN A 123 -1.52 9.20 25.47
N PHE A 124 -0.33 9.19 24.89
CA PHE A 124 -0.07 9.18 23.45
C PHE A 124 0.50 7.82 23.04
N VAL A 125 0.30 7.44 21.79
CA VAL A 125 0.83 6.19 21.22
C VAL A 125 1.27 6.41 19.77
N ASN A 126 2.58 6.46 19.53
CA ASN A 126 3.06 6.36 18.15
C ASN A 126 2.91 4.90 17.66
N LEU A 127 2.69 4.71 16.36
CA LEU A 127 2.76 3.40 15.72
C LEU A 127 4.01 3.33 14.84
N ILE A 128 4.92 2.42 15.18
CA ILE A 128 6.18 2.22 14.45
C ILE A 128 6.08 0.88 13.74
N ALA A 129 6.21 0.87 12.42
CA ALA A 129 6.07 -0.32 11.60
C ALA A 129 7.35 -0.65 10.85
N GLN A 130 7.86 -1.87 11.06
CA GLN A 130 9.03 -2.40 10.37
C GLN A 130 8.63 -3.62 9.54
N PHE A 131 9.22 -3.76 8.34
CA PHE A 131 8.90 -4.87 7.46
C PHE A 131 9.59 -6.16 7.91
N SER A 132 8.83 -7.18 8.30
CA SER A 132 9.35 -8.41 8.93
C SER A 132 9.28 -9.66 8.04
N GLY A 133 9.10 -9.52 6.72
CA GLY A 133 8.91 -10.65 5.78
C GLY A 133 9.92 -11.81 5.95
N GLN A 134 9.52 -13.02 5.57
CA GLN A 134 10.06 -14.33 5.98
C GLN A 134 11.59 -14.61 5.80
N GLY A 135 12.51 -13.89 6.48
CA GLY A 135 13.90 -14.36 6.45
C GLY A 135 14.97 -13.60 7.24
N LYS A 136 14.89 -12.27 7.41
CA LYS A 136 15.92 -11.49 8.14
C LYS A 136 15.30 -10.26 8.82
N ALA A 137 15.88 -9.88 9.96
CA ALA A 137 15.53 -8.64 10.66
C ALA A 137 15.69 -7.43 9.72
N ALA A 138 14.73 -6.50 9.78
CA ALA A 138 14.81 -5.24 9.05
C ALA A 138 16.01 -4.42 9.54
N SER A 139 16.58 -3.60 8.65
CA SER A 139 17.58 -2.59 9.00
C SER A 139 17.19 -1.32 8.25
N PRO A 140 16.11 -0.66 8.70
CA PRO A 140 15.56 0.48 8.00
C PRO A 140 16.59 1.61 7.97
N SER A 141 16.70 2.25 6.82
CA SER A 141 17.58 3.40 6.59
C SER A 141 16.80 4.65 6.19
N PHE A 142 15.47 4.58 6.12
CA PHE A 142 14.62 5.66 5.66
C PHE A 142 13.29 5.68 6.42
N LEU A 143 12.79 6.87 6.76
CA LEU A 143 11.51 7.04 7.44
C LEU A 143 10.40 7.48 6.47
N LEU A 144 9.20 6.95 6.63
CA LEU A 144 7.99 7.54 6.08
C LEU A 144 7.02 7.83 7.23
N CYS A 145 6.63 9.09 7.36
CA CYS A 145 5.94 9.61 8.52
C CYS A 145 4.62 10.28 8.15
N SER A 146 3.68 10.27 9.09
CA SER A 146 2.42 11.02 9.05
C SER A 146 1.89 11.09 10.49
N HIS A 147 1.15 12.14 10.84
CA HIS A 147 0.34 12.14 12.05
C HIS A 147 -1.07 11.60 11.76
N TYR A 148 -1.72 11.00 12.76
CA TYR A 148 -3.04 10.36 12.59
C TYR A 148 -4.10 10.80 13.60
N ASP A 149 -3.70 11.63 14.58
CA ASP A 149 -4.61 12.32 15.46
C ASP A 149 -5.33 13.46 14.73
N THR A 150 -6.26 14.11 15.43
CA THR A 150 -6.90 15.34 14.95
C THR A 150 -6.87 16.37 16.05
N LYS A 151 -6.79 17.64 15.71
CA LYS A 151 -6.91 18.72 16.69
C LYS A 151 -8.19 18.63 17.51
N MET A 152 -8.04 18.88 18.80
CA MET A 152 -9.18 19.03 19.70
C MET A 152 -9.80 20.41 19.53
N PHE A 153 -11.10 20.45 19.26
CA PHE A 153 -11.89 21.68 19.28
C PHE A 153 -13.11 21.50 20.16
N ASP A 154 -13.43 22.51 20.97
CA ASP A 154 -14.62 22.49 21.84
C ASP A 154 -15.90 22.85 21.07
N ALA A 155 -15.77 23.72 20.06
CA ALA A 155 -16.91 24.35 19.39
C ALA A 155 -17.25 23.74 18.02
N ILE A 156 -16.31 23.01 17.41
CA ILE A 156 -16.50 22.42 16.07
C ILE A 156 -16.24 20.92 16.10
N ARG A 157 -16.97 20.21 15.24
CA ARG A 157 -16.71 18.80 14.98
C ARG A 157 -15.69 18.68 13.85
N PHE A 158 -14.41 18.73 14.22
CA PHE A 158 -13.29 18.59 13.29
C PHE A 158 -12.96 17.12 13.04
N VAL A 159 -13.13 16.63 11.81
CA VAL A 159 -12.79 15.23 11.47
C VAL A 159 -11.40 15.05 10.87
N GLY A 160 -10.72 16.15 10.50
CA GLY A 160 -9.40 16.11 9.89
C GLY A 160 -9.37 15.15 8.70
N ALA A 161 -10.12 15.44 7.64
CA ALA A 161 -10.13 14.57 6.47
C ALA A 161 -8.85 14.74 5.66
N ASN A 162 -8.39 15.98 5.50
CA ASN A 162 -7.09 16.30 4.93
C ASN A 162 -6.00 16.30 6.00
N ASP A 163 -6.24 17.01 7.09
CA ASP A 163 -5.34 17.16 8.25
C ASP A 163 -5.35 15.88 9.11
N GLY A 164 -4.24 15.13 9.05
CA GLY A 164 -4.08 13.78 9.60
C GLY A 164 -4.75 12.65 8.80
N GLY A 165 -5.95 12.86 8.27
CA GLY A 165 -6.69 11.82 7.53
C GLY A 165 -6.02 11.41 6.20
N SER A 166 -5.65 12.41 5.39
CA SER A 166 -5.15 12.17 4.02
C SER A 166 -3.76 11.56 4.00
N SER A 167 -2.86 12.07 4.83
CA SER A 167 -1.49 11.60 4.97
C SER A 167 -1.44 10.20 5.56
N THR A 168 -2.28 9.88 6.55
CA THR A 168 -2.39 8.52 7.09
C THR A 168 -2.90 7.55 6.02
N GLY A 169 -3.94 7.93 5.26
CA GLY A 169 -4.49 7.10 4.19
C GLY A 169 -3.51 6.86 3.03
N LEU A 170 -2.74 7.89 2.67
CA LEU A 170 -1.64 7.80 1.72
C LEU A 170 -0.56 6.84 2.22
N LEU A 171 -0.11 6.99 3.47
CA LEU A 171 0.95 6.18 4.05
C LEU A 171 0.56 4.69 4.17
N LEU A 172 -0.71 4.39 4.47
CA LEU A 172 -1.23 3.02 4.44
C LEU A 172 -1.19 2.39 3.05
N GLU A 173 -1.54 3.14 2.00
CA GLU A 173 -1.46 2.62 0.63
C GLU A 173 -0.02 2.50 0.15
N LEU A 174 0.87 3.44 0.52
CA LEU A 174 2.31 3.30 0.30
C LEU A 174 2.84 2.03 0.97
N ALA A 175 2.46 1.77 2.22
CA ALA A 175 2.86 0.58 2.95
C ALA A 175 2.42 -0.71 2.23
N ARG A 176 1.20 -0.72 1.67
CA ARG A 176 0.69 -1.86 0.89
C ARG A 176 1.53 -2.10 -0.37
N VAL A 177 1.79 -1.04 -1.14
CA VAL A 177 2.58 -1.15 -2.38
C VAL A 177 4.01 -1.58 -2.05
N ILE A 178 4.69 -0.86 -1.16
CA ILE A 178 6.07 -1.14 -0.75
C ILE A 178 6.20 -2.56 -0.18
N GLY A 179 5.22 -3.04 0.59
CA GLY A 179 5.20 -4.39 1.15
C GLY A 179 5.22 -5.52 0.10
N GLN A 180 4.80 -5.24 -1.14
CA GLN A 180 4.91 -6.17 -2.28
C GLN A 180 6.32 -6.24 -2.85
N HIS A 181 7.22 -5.34 -2.42
CA HIS A 181 8.62 -5.24 -2.81
C HIS A 181 9.55 -5.40 -1.59
N PRO A 182 9.74 -6.63 -1.05
CA PRO A 182 10.45 -6.88 0.22
C PRO A 182 11.86 -6.28 0.34
N ASN A 183 12.58 -6.11 -0.78
CA ASN A 183 13.92 -5.51 -0.77
C ASN A 183 13.87 -4.01 -0.50
N LEU A 184 12.84 -3.32 -0.99
CA LEU A 184 12.59 -1.91 -0.69
C LEU A 184 12.02 -1.76 0.71
N ALA A 185 11.01 -2.57 1.05
CA ALA A 185 10.31 -2.51 2.34
C ALA A 185 11.24 -2.64 3.55
N ARG A 186 12.25 -3.52 3.49
CA ARG A 186 13.22 -3.70 4.59
C ARG A 186 14.10 -2.48 4.87
N LYS A 187 14.20 -1.54 3.93
CA LYS A 187 14.96 -0.30 4.06
C LYS A 187 14.13 0.84 4.65
N ILE A 188 12.83 0.63 4.88
CA ILE A 188 11.88 1.65 5.29
C ILE A 188 11.30 1.29 6.66
N GLU A 189 11.18 2.29 7.52
CA GLU A 189 10.35 2.25 8.73
C GLU A 189 9.23 3.28 8.59
N LEU A 190 8.01 2.85 8.89
CA LEU A 190 6.84 3.72 8.86
C LEU A 190 6.56 4.19 10.28
N VAL A 191 6.25 5.47 10.45
CA VAL A 191 5.91 6.03 11.75
C VAL A 191 4.63 6.86 11.65
N PHE A 192 3.63 6.47 12.42
CA PHE A 192 2.40 7.24 12.58
C PHE A 192 2.45 7.94 13.93
N PHE A 193 2.60 9.26 13.92
CA PHE A 193 2.73 10.08 15.11
C PHE A 193 1.37 10.40 15.73
N ASP A 194 1.32 10.38 17.05
CA ASP A 194 0.15 10.79 17.85
C ASP A 194 0.47 12.08 18.60
N GLY A 195 -0.48 13.00 18.64
CA GLY A 195 -0.33 14.29 19.27
C GLY A 195 0.60 15.21 18.49
N GLU A 196 0.57 15.18 17.16
CA GLU A 196 1.12 16.28 16.37
C GLU A 196 0.39 17.57 16.74
N GLU A 197 -0.93 17.47 16.83
CA GLU A 197 -1.78 18.64 17.02
C GLU A 197 -1.65 19.21 18.42
N ALA A 198 -1.61 20.53 18.49
CA ALA A 198 -1.64 21.22 19.77
C ALA A 198 -3.00 21.05 20.45
N ILE A 199 -2.99 20.78 21.76
CA ILE A 199 -4.19 20.68 22.58
C ILE A 199 -4.89 22.04 22.69
N GLU A 200 -4.14 23.12 22.81
CA GLU A 200 -4.66 24.49 22.74
C GLU A 200 -3.98 25.27 21.61
N GLN A 201 -2.70 25.61 21.81
CA GLN A 201 -1.95 26.44 20.88
C GLN A 201 -0.53 25.92 20.73
N PHE A 202 -0.11 25.77 19.47
CA PHE A 202 1.18 25.23 19.13
C PHE A 202 2.32 26.02 19.79
N SER A 203 3.21 25.29 20.47
CA SER A 203 4.33 25.87 21.22
C SER A 203 5.46 24.86 21.39
N GLN A 204 6.49 25.23 22.17
CA GLN A 204 7.59 24.30 22.49
C GLN A 204 7.14 23.10 23.35
N THR A 205 5.97 23.17 23.98
CA THR A 205 5.46 22.13 24.89
C THR A 205 4.03 21.68 24.58
N ASP A 206 3.39 22.26 23.56
CA ASP A 206 2.05 21.90 23.10
C ASP A 206 2.06 21.65 21.60
N GLY A 207 1.80 20.40 21.18
CA GLY A 207 1.99 19.86 19.83
C GLY A 207 3.25 19.01 19.68
N LEU A 208 3.38 18.31 18.56
CA LEU A 208 4.49 17.41 18.19
C LEU A 208 4.89 16.41 19.28
N TYR A 209 3.96 16.01 20.16
CA TYR A 209 4.23 15.13 21.29
C TYR A 209 4.87 13.82 20.83
N GLY A 210 4.27 13.22 19.80
CA GLY A 210 4.69 11.97 19.18
C GLY A 210 6.10 12.04 18.60
N SER A 211 6.34 12.95 17.66
CA SER A 211 7.64 13.08 16.99
C SER A 211 8.75 13.54 17.94
N ARG A 212 8.47 14.45 18.89
CA ARG A 212 9.43 14.83 19.94
C ARG A 212 9.80 13.63 20.80
N TYR A 213 8.83 12.81 21.21
CA TYR A 213 9.12 11.61 21.99
C TYR A 213 9.95 10.61 21.18
N PHE A 214 9.55 10.32 19.93
CA PHE A 214 10.26 9.42 19.04
C PHE A 214 11.71 9.86 18.80
N ALA A 215 11.92 11.15 18.52
CA ALA A 215 13.25 11.71 18.33
C ALA A 215 14.13 11.56 19.58
N ARG A 216 13.59 11.82 20.78
CA ARG A 216 14.30 11.60 22.05
C ARG A 216 14.75 10.15 22.23
N GLN A 217 13.94 9.17 21.83
CA GLN A 217 14.30 7.75 21.94
C GLN A 217 15.44 7.36 20.98
N LEU A 218 15.63 8.08 19.87
CA LEU A 218 16.68 7.81 18.88
C LEU A 218 17.97 8.59 19.12
N GLN A 219 17.97 9.56 20.03
CA GLN A 219 19.08 10.49 20.25
C GLN A 219 20.37 9.80 20.70
N SER A 220 20.28 8.62 21.34
CA SER A 220 21.42 7.79 21.77
C SER A 220 22.06 6.97 20.63
N GLY A 221 22.11 7.53 19.42
CA GLY A 221 22.80 6.94 18.26
C GLY A 221 21.91 6.24 17.23
N GLY A 222 20.61 6.05 17.53
CA GLY A 222 19.65 5.48 16.58
C GLY A 222 19.44 6.35 15.35
N ALA A 223 19.52 7.68 15.49
CA ALA A 223 19.34 8.63 14.39
C ALA A 223 20.26 8.37 13.18
N LYS A 224 21.51 7.95 13.44
CA LYS A 224 22.53 7.77 12.40
C LYS A 224 22.22 6.63 11.41
N GLN A 225 21.28 5.75 11.75
CA GLN A 225 20.86 4.68 10.83
C GLN A 225 20.02 5.23 9.67
N PHE A 226 19.33 6.34 9.88
CA PHE A 226 18.43 6.92 8.89
C PHE A 226 19.17 7.94 8.02
N ARG A 227 19.22 7.67 6.72
CA ARG A 227 19.80 8.57 5.72
C ARG A 227 18.82 9.60 5.19
N GLY A 228 17.54 9.48 5.53
CA GLY A 228 16.50 10.43 5.19
C GLY A 228 15.11 10.01 5.65
N GLY A 229 14.16 10.91 5.46
CA GLY A 229 12.75 10.66 5.71
C GLY A 229 11.84 11.54 4.86
N LEU A 230 10.59 11.11 4.70
CA LEU A 230 9.50 11.94 4.21
C LEU A 230 8.41 12.01 5.29
N LEU A 231 8.00 13.21 5.65
CA LEU A 231 6.76 13.48 6.37
C LEU A 231 5.70 13.87 5.35
N PHE A 232 4.50 13.31 5.48
CA PHE A 232 3.33 13.71 4.71
C PHE A 232 2.35 14.39 5.66
N ASP A 233 1.87 15.57 5.26
CA ASP A 233 0.80 16.27 5.94
C ASP A 233 -0.14 16.98 4.94
N MET A 234 -1.46 16.95 5.20
CA MET A 234 -2.47 17.63 4.37
C MET A 234 -2.38 17.37 2.84
N VAL A 235 -2.01 16.17 2.42
CA VAL A 235 -1.69 15.80 1.03
C VAL A 235 -2.89 15.42 0.13
N GLY A 236 -4.11 15.64 0.61
CA GLY A 236 -5.34 15.18 0.00
C GLY A 236 -6.18 16.24 -0.70
N ASP A 237 -5.84 17.53 -0.62
CA ASP A 237 -6.70 18.62 -1.13
C ASP A 237 -7.08 18.44 -2.61
N ARG A 238 -8.33 18.74 -2.96
CA ARG A 238 -8.81 18.75 -4.34
C ARG A 238 -8.08 19.75 -5.23
N SER A 239 -7.66 20.88 -4.67
CA SER A 239 -6.92 21.93 -5.38
C SER A 239 -5.42 21.84 -5.09
N LEU A 240 -4.89 20.61 -5.07
CA LEU A 240 -3.56 20.26 -4.59
C LEU A 240 -2.46 21.25 -5.01
N GLY A 241 -1.79 21.81 -4.01
CA GLY A 241 -0.59 22.64 -4.15
C GLY A 241 0.45 22.22 -3.11
N ILE A 242 1.15 21.11 -3.34
CA ILE A 242 2.23 20.68 -2.44
C ILE A 242 3.33 21.74 -2.40
N THR A 243 3.73 22.09 -1.19
CA THR A 243 4.83 22.98 -0.89
C THR A 243 5.89 22.25 -0.05
N LEU A 244 7.16 22.57 -0.28
CA LEU A 244 8.28 22.02 0.48
C LEU A 244 8.89 23.14 1.36
N PRO A 245 8.75 23.08 2.71
CA PRO A 245 9.27 24.09 3.64
C PRO A 245 10.76 24.37 3.51
N ALA A 246 11.17 25.62 3.75
CA ALA A 246 12.57 26.06 3.63
C ALA A 246 13.53 25.37 4.61
N ASN A 247 13.01 24.88 5.74
CA ASN A 247 13.74 24.07 6.72
C ASN A 247 13.77 22.57 6.39
N SER A 248 13.38 22.18 5.17
CA SER A 248 13.52 20.82 4.68
C SER A 248 14.88 20.56 4.02
N PRO A 249 15.41 19.32 4.02
CA PRO A 249 16.68 18.98 3.40
C PRO A 249 16.68 19.25 1.88
N VAL A 250 17.59 20.12 1.43
CA VAL A 250 17.65 20.63 0.05
C VAL A 250 17.86 19.50 -0.96
N GLU A 251 18.68 18.51 -0.64
CA GLU A 251 18.96 17.38 -1.52
C GLU A 251 17.72 16.52 -1.74
N ILE A 252 16.95 16.25 -0.68
CA ILE A 252 15.71 15.46 -0.76
C ILE A 252 14.64 16.26 -1.53
N ALA A 253 14.50 17.56 -1.25
CA ALA A 253 13.57 18.43 -1.96
C ALA A 253 13.86 18.48 -3.47
N ARG A 254 15.14 18.63 -3.85
CA ARG A 254 15.58 18.61 -5.25
C ARG A 254 15.20 17.30 -5.92
N ASP A 255 15.45 16.17 -5.26
CA ASP A 255 15.18 14.85 -5.83
C ASP A 255 13.67 14.57 -5.95
N ILE A 256 12.84 15.09 -5.04
CA ILE A 256 11.37 15.08 -5.16
C ILE A 256 10.90 15.91 -6.36
N PHE A 257 11.46 17.10 -6.59
CA PHE A 257 11.14 17.87 -7.80
C PHE A 257 11.55 17.14 -9.07
N ALA A 258 12.70 16.47 -9.07
CA ALA A 258 13.15 15.68 -10.21
C ALA A 258 12.21 14.48 -10.46
N ALA A 259 11.78 13.78 -9.40
CA ALA A 259 10.79 12.71 -9.51
C ALA A 259 9.46 13.23 -10.07
N ALA A 260 8.96 14.37 -9.57
CA ALA A 260 7.75 15.00 -10.07
C ALA A 260 7.88 15.44 -11.54
N GLU A 261 9.04 15.93 -11.98
CA GLU A 261 9.30 16.30 -13.37
C GLU A 261 9.26 15.08 -14.30
N VAL A 262 9.91 13.98 -13.94
CA VAL A 262 9.90 12.73 -14.73
C VAL A 262 8.47 12.21 -14.90
N LEU A 263 7.67 12.28 -13.83
CA LEU A 263 6.27 11.86 -13.86
C LEU A 263 5.32 12.89 -14.50
N LYS A 264 5.84 14.05 -14.94
CA LYS A 264 5.05 15.18 -15.49
C LYS A 264 4.02 15.74 -14.50
N LEU A 265 4.36 15.71 -13.22
CA LEU A 265 3.58 16.18 -12.07
C LEU A 265 4.19 17.42 -11.40
N ARG A 266 5.29 17.97 -11.94
CA ARG A 266 6.02 19.10 -11.36
C ARG A 266 5.17 20.33 -11.03
N ASN A 267 4.07 20.56 -11.74
CA ASN A 267 3.17 21.69 -11.51
C ASN A 267 2.43 21.64 -10.16
N TYR A 268 2.35 20.47 -9.52
CA TYR A 268 1.72 20.32 -8.20
C TYR A 268 2.67 20.56 -7.03
N PHE A 269 3.96 20.74 -7.28
CA PHE A 269 4.98 20.86 -6.25
C PHE A 269 5.68 22.20 -6.35
N THR A 270 5.83 22.94 -5.26
CA THR A 270 6.57 24.20 -5.22
C THR A 270 7.41 24.29 -3.94
N TYR A 271 8.34 25.25 -3.88
CA TYR A 271 8.99 25.56 -2.61
C TYR A 271 8.07 26.46 -1.78
N LEU A 272 7.98 26.18 -0.49
CA LEU A 272 7.46 27.15 0.46
C LEU A 272 8.63 28.07 0.85
N GLY A 273 8.50 29.37 0.55
CA GLY A 273 9.55 30.36 0.82
C GLY A 273 9.78 30.69 2.32
N ARG A 274 9.23 29.90 3.24
CA ARG A 274 9.33 30.06 4.69
C ARG A 274 9.51 28.70 5.37
N GLU A 275 10.02 28.74 6.59
CA GLU A 275 10.08 27.57 7.46
C GLU A 275 8.69 27.24 8.00
N LEU A 276 8.48 25.96 8.31
CA LEU A 276 7.24 25.43 8.89
C LEU A 276 7.61 24.50 10.05
N VAL A 277 6.86 24.58 11.14
CA VAL A 277 7.08 23.72 12.31
C VAL A 277 6.07 22.57 12.26
N ASP A 278 6.58 21.35 12.10
CA ASP A 278 5.83 20.10 12.01
C ASP A 278 6.72 18.94 12.52
N ASP A 279 6.25 17.71 12.47
CA ASP A 279 6.88 16.48 12.97
C ASP A 279 8.26 16.20 12.37
N HIS A 280 8.63 16.82 11.24
CA HIS A 280 9.98 16.72 10.67
C HIS A 280 11.01 17.51 11.48
N VAL A 281 10.60 18.56 12.18
CA VAL A 281 11.52 19.43 12.93
C VAL A 281 12.25 18.67 14.04
N PRO A 282 11.58 17.89 14.92
CA PRO A 282 12.26 17.07 15.92
C PRO A 282 13.20 16.02 15.31
N LEU A 283 12.86 15.46 14.14
CA LEU A 283 13.68 14.46 13.45
C LEU A 283 14.94 15.11 12.86
N ASN A 284 14.79 16.26 12.20
CA ASN A 284 15.89 17.06 11.67
C ASN A 284 16.85 17.49 12.80
N ALA A 285 16.32 17.86 13.96
CA ALA A 285 17.11 18.29 15.12
C ALA A 285 18.05 17.19 15.68
N ILE A 286 17.70 15.90 15.52
CA ILE A 286 18.55 14.77 15.90
C ILE A 286 19.41 14.23 14.76
N GLY A 287 19.37 14.88 13.58
CA GLY A 287 20.20 14.56 12.42
C GLY A 287 19.59 13.56 11.44
N ILE A 288 18.27 13.33 11.48
CA ILE A 288 17.56 12.54 10.46
C ILE A 288 16.99 13.51 9.42
N PRO A 289 17.56 13.61 8.20
CA PRO A 289 17.11 14.60 7.22
C PRO A 289 15.73 14.22 6.69
N THR A 290 14.69 14.86 7.20
CA THR A 290 13.29 14.58 6.88
C THR A 290 12.69 15.76 6.13
N LEU A 291 12.24 15.52 4.89
CA LEU A 291 11.50 16.47 4.09
C LEU A 291 10.02 16.44 4.48
N ASP A 292 9.44 17.61 4.65
CA ASP A 292 8.00 17.77 4.82
C ASP A 292 7.32 18.02 3.45
N ILE A 293 6.30 17.22 3.15
CA ILE A 293 5.49 17.24 1.93
C ILE A 293 4.08 17.65 2.35
N ILE A 294 3.77 18.94 2.20
CA ILE A 294 2.58 19.55 2.78
C ILE A 294 1.88 20.54 1.84
N ASP A 295 0.55 20.48 1.78
CA ASP A 295 -0.28 21.53 1.17
C ASP A 295 -0.70 22.54 2.25
N PHE A 296 0.20 23.50 2.55
CA PHE A 296 -0.03 24.41 3.67
C PHE A 296 -1.00 25.55 3.33
N ASP A 297 -1.19 25.88 2.04
CA ASP A 297 -2.14 26.91 1.62
C ASP A 297 -3.56 26.31 1.47
N TYR A 298 -4.01 25.58 2.50
CA TYR A 298 -5.27 24.83 2.54
C TYR A 298 -6.38 25.62 3.27
N PRO A 299 -7.44 26.09 2.57
CA PRO A 299 -8.44 26.99 3.17
C PRO A 299 -9.30 26.39 4.29
N TRP A 300 -9.39 25.05 4.36
CA TRP A 300 -10.24 24.35 5.32
C TRP A 300 -9.46 23.87 6.56
N TRP A 301 -8.14 24.14 6.61
CA TRP A 301 -7.29 23.81 7.74
C TRP A 301 -7.89 24.34 9.05
N HIS A 302 -7.98 23.46 10.06
CA HIS A 302 -8.54 23.80 11.38
C HIS A 302 -9.98 24.33 11.36
N THR A 303 -10.79 23.94 10.35
CA THR A 303 -12.22 24.26 10.26
C THR A 303 -13.11 23.02 10.26
N ALA A 304 -14.39 23.18 10.61
CA ALA A 304 -15.36 22.09 10.56
C ALA A 304 -15.57 21.52 9.14
N ASP A 305 -15.15 22.26 8.11
CA ASP A 305 -15.30 21.93 6.71
C ASP A 305 -14.14 21.08 6.16
N ASP A 306 -13.09 20.80 6.95
CA ASP A 306 -12.10 19.77 6.60
C ASP A 306 -12.76 18.37 6.71
N THR A 307 -13.41 18.01 5.61
CA THR A 307 -14.32 16.89 5.47
C THR A 307 -13.98 16.12 4.19
N ILE A 308 -14.50 14.90 4.06
CA ILE A 308 -14.07 13.99 2.99
C ILE A 308 -14.35 14.53 1.58
N ASP A 309 -15.34 15.41 1.41
CA ASP A 309 -15.60 16.06 0.13
C ASP A 309 -14.53 17.10 -0.25
N LYS A 310 -13.59 17.45 0.62
CA LYS A 310 -12.39 18.24 0.27
C LYS A 310 -11.21 17.38 -0.18
N VAL A 311 -11.28 16.07 0.05
CA VAL A 311 -10.21 15.14 -0.31
C VAL A 311 -10.41 14.60 -1.73
N SER A 312 -9.31 14.43 -2.45
CA SER A 312 -9.27 13.91 -3.81
C SER A 312 -8.37 12.66 -3.90
N ALA A 313 -8.97 11.56 -4.38
CA ALA A 313 -8.21 10.35 -4.70
C ALA A 313 -7.11 10.60 -5.75
N GLN A 314 -7.31 11.60 -6.62
CA GLN A 314 -6.31 12.01 -7.59
C GLN A 314 -5.11 12.69 -6.95
N SER A 315 -5.34 13.51 -5.91
CA SER A 315 -4.28 14.20 -5.19
C SER A 315 -3.41 13.20 -4.44
N LEU A 316 -4.03 12.23 -3.77
CA LEU A 316 -3.34 11.10 -3.15
C LEU A 316 -2.49 10.32 -4.18
N ARG A 317 -2.99 10.13 -5.41
CA ARG A 317 -2.21 9.49 -6.49
C ARG A 317 -0.98 10.30 -6.86
N ILE A 318 -1.13 11.61 -7.04
CA ILE A 318 -0.03 12.50 -7.44
C ILE A 318 1.10 12.41 -6.43
N VAL A 319 0.78 12.57 -5.14
CA VAL A 319 1.78 12.51 -4.06
C VAL A 319 2.35 11.11 -3.92
N GLY A 320 1.50 10.08 -3.91
CA GLY A 320 1.90 8.68 -3.78
C GLY A 320 2.82 8.19 -4.90
N SER A 321 2.51 8.53 -6.16
CA SER A 321 3.36 8.16 -7.30
C SER A 321 4.73 8.85 -7.26
N VAL A 322 4.78 10.14 -6.89
CA VAL A 322 6.06 10.86 -6.73
C VAL A 322 6.89 10.26 -5.60
N ALA A 323 6.28 9.97 -4.45
CA ALA A 323 6.97 9.33 -3.33
C ALA A 323 7.53 7.95 -3.70
N LEU A 324 6.73 7.10 -4.36
CA LEU A 324 7.17 5.77 -4.79
C LEU A 324 8.31 5.82 -5.81
N TYR A 325 8.23 6.72 -6.80
CA TYR A 325 9.31 6.93 -7.76
C TYR A 325 10.58 7.41 -7.05
N TYR A 326 10.47 8.41 -6.18
CA TYR A 326 11.60 8.91 -5.42
C TYR A 326 12.26 7.79 -4.60
N LEU A 327 11.46 7.01 -3.89
CA LEU A 327 11.97 5.91 -3.06
C LEU A 327 12.68 4.84 -3.90
N SER A 328 12.12 4.42 -5.04
CA SER A 328 12.70 3.34 -5.84
C SER A 328 13.89 3.75 -6.71
N GLU A 329 13.88 4.98 -7.25
CA GLU A 329 14.86 5.41 -8.25
C GLU A 329 15.96 6.31 -7.70
N PHE A 330 15.71 7.05 -6.61
CA PHE A 330 16.67 7.97 -5.99
C PHE A 330 17.07 7.51 -4.59
N ALA A 331 16.08 7.47 -3.69
CA ALA A 331 16.34 7.44 -2.26
C ALA A 331 16.83 6.11 -1.76
N LEU A 332 16.50 4.99 -2.42
CA LEU A 332 16.78 3.61 -1.97
C LEU A 332 17.18 2.65 -3.09
N ARG A 333 17.66 3.18 -4.20
CA ARG A 333 18.27 2.40 -5.29
C ARG A 333 19.44 1.53 -4.81
#